data_AF-A0A538FBY8-F1
#
_entry.id   AF-A0A538FBY8-F1
#
_cell.length_a   1.000
_cell.length_b   1.000
_cell.length_c   1.000
_cell.angle_alpha   90.00
_cell.angle_beta   90.00
_cell.angle_gamma   90.00
#
_symmetry.space_group_name_H-M   'P 1'
#
loop_
_entity.id
_entity.type
_entity.pdbx_description
1 polymer ?
#
loop_
_entity_poly.entity_id
_entity_poly.type
_entity_poly.pdbx_seq_one_letter_code
_entity_poly.pdbx_strand_id
1 'polypeptide(L)'
;MSPLPCRQAADCPAGLRFPTRDRLPRPAHRPGPGTWSRTWSRGMSRDPVALRRFGGRFVAESQRATPFPVGSPTLEPMGRTPRIQFSGALYHVTTRGNAKQRVCLDDWDFVALVTRIGETVMRYGWVCHSYCLLGNHFHLSVATPEANLAKGMRILNGSYAQRFNRRYDRVGHVFQGRYGAELLRRHEHMLEVSRYIALNPVRAGICLRPELWPWSSYCATIGLEEPPPWLAVDALLAPFSDGPTRAAVRYGNFVEDGLRELGVRSGSARSVDLVQGHGRADSPRTRPRTRFER
;
A
#
# COMPACT_ATOMS: atom_id res chain seq x y z
N MET A 1 -31.78 10.60 32.93
CA MET A 1 -31.68 10.93 31.49
C MET A 1 -30.67 9.99 30.88
N SER A 2 -31.15 8.90 30.27
CA SER A 2 -30.33 7.86 29.65
C SER A 2 -29.86 8.29 28.26
N PRO A 3 -28.62 7.97 27.83
CA PRO A 3 -28.18 8.27 26.48
C PRO A 3 -28.80 7.30 25.47
N LEU A 4 -29.23 7.85 24.33
CA LEU A 4 -29.85 7.14 23.22
C LEU A 4 -28.86 6.17 22.54
N PRO A 5 -29.32 5.00 22.07
CA PRO A 5 -28.47 4.04 21.37
C PRO A 5 -28.20 4.50 19.93
N CYS A 6 -26.92 4.41 19.53
CA CYS A 6 -26.44 4.61 18.16
C CYS A 6 -27.05 3.53 17.24
N ARG A 7 -28.13 3.90 16.52
CA ARG A 7 -28.59 3.18 15.34
C ARG A 7 -27.71 3.58 14.17
N GLN A 8 -26.88 2.66 13.66
CA GLN A 8 -26.59 2.48 12.22
C GLN A 8 -25.58 1.34 12.02
N ALA A 9 -26.11 0.12 11.91
CA ALA A 9 -25.45 -1.03 11.33
C ALA A 9 -26.18 -1.53 10.06
N ALA A 10 -27.02 -0.69 9.44
CA ALA A 10 -27.98 -1.13 8.42
C ALA A 10 -27.65 -0.71 6.97
N ASP A 11 -26.62 0.12 6.73
CA ASP A 11 -26.32 0.63 5.37
C ASP A 11 -24.91 0.22 4.86
N CYS A 12 -24.50 -1.03 5.12
CA CYS A 12 -23.41 -1.64 4.36
C CYS A 12 -24.00 -2.34 3.12
N PRO A 13 -23.58 -2.01 1.88
CA PRO A 13 -24.01 -2.79 0.72
C PRO A 13 -23.58 -4.25 0.91
N ALA A 14 -24.57 -5.15 0.87
CA ALA A 14 -24.38 -6.58 0.98
C ALA A 14 -23.50 -7.07 -0.19
N GLY A 15 -22.36 -7.69 0.12
CA GLY A 15 -21.49 -8.30 -0.90
C GLY A 15 -20.03 -8.50 -0.50
N LEU A 16 -19.54 -7.83 0.55
CA LEU A 16 -18.15 -7.99 1.00
C LEU A 16 -18.05 -9.06 2.10
N ARG A 17 -17.86 -10.32 1.70
CA ARG A 17 -17.44 -11.38 2.64
C ARG A 17 -15.90 -11.37 2.71
N PHE A 18 -15.35 -10.81 3.78
CA PHE A 18 -13.93 -10.97 4.14
C PHE A 18 -13.77 -12.20 5.05
N PRO A 19 -12.62 -12.89 5.04
CA PRO A 19 -12.40 -14.06 5.88
C PRO A 19 -12.56 -13.71 7.38
N THR A 20 -13.26 -14.59 8.11
CA THR A 20 -13.44 -14.47 9.55
C THR A 20 -12.15 -14.80 10.31
N ARG A 21 -12.05 -14.19 11.48
CA ARG A 21 -10.91 -14.03 12.40
C ARG A 21 -10.17 -15.32 12.84
N ASP A 22 -10.63 -16.50 12.48
CA ASP A 22 -10.22 -17.77 13.12
C ASP A 22 -9.00 -18.47 12.48
N ARG A 23 -8.29 -17.83 11.53
CA ARG A 23 -7.13 -18.44 10.84
C ARG A 23 -5.86 -17.59 10.78
N LEU A 24 -5.61 -16.71 11.76
CA LEU A 24 -4.35 -15.97 11.82
C LEU A 24 -3.59 -16.23 13.15
N PRO A 25 -2.30 -16.60 13.11
CA PRO A 25 -1.47 -16.63 14.30
C PRO A 25 -1.25 -15.21 14.83
N ARG A 26 -1.37 -15.06 16.16
CA ARG A 26 -1.17 -13.78 16.85
C ARG A 26 0.29 -13.31 16.72
N PRO A 27 0.58 -12.04 16.39
CA PRO A 27 1.94 -11.53 16.42
C PRO A 27 2.45 -11.43 17.87
N ALA A 28 3.67 -11.88 18.10
CA ALA A 28 4.35 -11.85 19.38
C ALA A 28 4.55 -10.40 19.88
N HIS A 29 4.32 -10.18 21.17
CA HIS A 29 4.63 -8.93 21.87
C HIS A 29 6.12 -8.58 21.73
N ARG A 30 6.44 -7.33 21.37
CA ARG A 30 7.78 -6.77 21.52
C ARG A 30 7.93 -6.05 22.89
N PRO A 31 9.13 -6.03 23.49
CA PRO A 31 9.37 -5.41 24.79
C PRO A 31 9.38 -3.88 24.71
N GLY A 32 9.10 -3.25 25.86
CA GLY A 32 8.85 -1.82 26.04
C GLY A 32 10.05 -0.87 25.87
N PRO A 33 9.83 0.44 26.04
CA PRO A 33 10.76 1.49 25.62
C PRO A 33 11.92 1.67 26.62
N GLY A 34 13.14 1.44 26.15
CA GLY A 34 14.38 1.83 26.83
C GLY A 34 14.59 3.34 26.82
N THR A 35 14.96 3.86 27.98
CA THR A 35 15.31 5.26 28.30
C THR A 35 16.45 5.80 27.45
N TRP A 36 16.23 6.94 26.79
CA TRP A 36 17.28 7.71 26.13
C TRP A 36 17.78 8.82 27.07
N SER A 37 19.06 8.73 27.44
CA SER A 37 19.78 9.75 28.22
C SER A 37 20.05 11.01 27.38
N ARG A 38 19.73 12.15 27.97
CA ARG A 38 20.02 13.50 27.46
C ARG A 38 21.50 13.82 27.64
N THR A 39 22.18 14.19 26.56
CA THR A 39 23.34 15.11 26.62
C THR A 39 23.58 15.70 25.22
N TRP A 40 23.18 16.95 25.02
CA TRP A 40 23.79 17.82 24.01
C TRP A 40 24.01 19.18 24.66
N SER A 41 25.27 19.44 24.99
CA SER A 41 25.76 20.70 25.51
C SER A 41 26.38 21.51 24.38
N ARG A 42 25.93 22.76 24.26
CA ARG A 42 26.68 23.97 23.88
C ARG A 42 27.56 23.93 22.62
N GLY A 43 27.12 24.70 21.62
CA GLY A 43 27.96 25.22 20.53
C GLY A 43 27.44 26.57 20.05
N MET A 44 27.44 27.58 20.93
CA MET A 44 27.26 28.98 20.53
C MET A 44 28.65 29.54 20.19
N SER A 45 28.91 29.78 18.91
CA SER A 45 30.05 30.60 18.48
C SER A 45 29.78 32.04 18.89
N ARG A 46 30.68 32.63 19.69
CA ARG A 46 30.76 34.06 19.97
C ARG A 46 31.97 34.57 19.20
N ASP A 47 31.76 35.19 18.06
CA ASP A 47 32.80 35.99 17.42
C ASP A 47 32.88 37.35 18.12
N PRO A 48 34.04 37.74 18.70
CA PRO A 48 34.21 39.06 19.27
C PRO A 48 34.44 40.10 18.18
N VAL A 49 33.58 41.13 18.15
CA VAL A 49 33.79 42.34 17.34
C VAL A 49 35.03 43.07 17.86
N ALA A 50 36.07 43.13 17.02
CA ALA A 50 37.28 43.89 17.31
C ALA A 50 37.03 45.39 17.08
N LEU A 51 36.93 46.16 18.15
CA LEU A 51 36.96 47.63 18.12
C LEU A 51 38.42 48.10 18.12
N ARG A 52 38.84 48.81 17.05
CA ARG A 52 40.08 49.61 17.06
C ARG A 52 39.74 51.09 17.24
N ARG A 53 40.49 51.75 18.12
CA ARG A 53 40.36 53.17 18.47
C ARG A 53 41.45 53.96 17.74
N PHE A 54 41.06 54.97 16.96
CA PHE A 54 41.97 56.00 16.46
C PHE A 54 41.32 57.39 16.63
N GLY A 55 42.05 58.30 17.30
CA GLY A 55 41.98 59.74 17.09
C GLY A 55 40.63 60.46 17.14
N GLY A 56 39.93 60.46 18.28
CA GLY A 56 39.23 61.65 18.81
C GLY A 56 38.16 62.40 18.00
N ARG A 57 37.66 61.92 16.86
CA ARG A 57 36.51 62.51 16.14
C ARG A 57 35.65 61.42 15.50
N PHE A 58 34.37 61.39 15.85
CA PHE A 58 33.38 60.55 15.17
C PHE A 58 32.89 61.28 13.91
N VAL A 59 33.29 60.80 12.74
CA VAL A 59 32.62 61.11 11.48
C VAL A 59 32.05 59.80 10.99
N ALA A 60 30.72 59.72 10.88
CA ALA A 60 30.06 58.55 10.29
C ALA A 60 30.36 58.55 8.79
N GLU A 61 31.34 57.75 8.39
CA GLU A 61 31.57 57.47 6.97
C GLU A 61 30.40 56.61 6.49
N SER A 62 29.45 57.25 5.81
CA SER A 62 28.36 56.54 5.15
C SER A 62 28.99 55.73 4.02
N GLN A 63 29.17 54.44 4.29
CA GLN A 63 29.40 53.47 3.24
C GLN A 63 28.20 53.59 2.29
N ARG A 64 28.41 54.24 1.15
CA ARG A 64 27.42 54.27 0.07
C ARG A 64 27.14 52.81 -0.26
N ALA A 65 25.94 52.35 0.10
CA ALA A 65 25.42 51.10 -0.37
C ALA A 65 25.51 51.14 -1.90
N THR A 66 26.32 50.26 -2.47
CA THR A 66 26.29 49.98 -3.90
C THR A 66 24.83 49.67 -4.26
N PRO A 67 24.27 50.27 -5.33
CA PRO A 67 22.95 49.86 -5.80
C PRO A 67 23.00 48.35 -6.01
N PHE A 68 22.11 47.61 -5.36
CA PHE A 68 21.93 46.20 -5.65
C PHE A 68 21.81 46.05 -7.17
N PRO A 69 22.52 45.10 -7.80
CA PRO A 69 22.34 44.87 -9.22
C PRO A 69 20.86 44.56 -9.45
N VAL A 70 20.18 45.45 -10.17
CA VAL A 70 18.82 45.23 -10.66
C VAL A 70 18.95 44.21 -11.79
N GLY A 71 19.08 42.95 -11.40
CA GLY A 71 19.13 41.78 -12.25
C GLY A 71 18.26 40.72 -11.59
N SER A 72 17.07 40.53 -12.14
CA SER A 72 15.96 39.72 -11.67
C SER A 72 16.33 38.41 -10.98
N PRO A 73 15.78 38.09 -9.79
CA PRO A 73 15.33 36.74 -9.54
C PRO A 73 13.99 36.62 -10.27
N THR A 74 13.99 35.95 -11.42
CA THR A 74 12.75 35.39 -11.95
C THR A 74 12.03 34.74 -10.77
N LEU A 75 10.78 35.14 -10.52
CA LEU A 75 9.93 34.49 -9.54
C LEU A 75 9.78 33.03 -9.97
N GLU A 76 10.70 32.17 -9.55
CA GLU A 76 10.54 30.74 -9.64
C GLU A 76 9.20 30.45 -8.97
N PRO A 77 8.20 29.92 -9.71
CA PRO A 77 6.88 29.73 -9.14
C PRO A 77 7.02 28.86 -7.90
N MET A 78 6.75 29.46 -6.73
CA MET A 78 6.79 28.79 -5.43
C MET A 78 5.72 27.68 -5.31
N GLY A 79 4.89 27.51 -6.33
CA GLY A 79 3.99 26.38 -6.50
C GLY A 79 4.80 25.12 -6.80
N ARG A 80 4.57 24.08 -5.99
CA ARG A 80 5.10 22.75 -6.30
C ARG A 80 4.65 22.33 -7.70
N THR A 81 5.56 21.74 -8.47
CA THR A 81 5.31 21.24 -9.83
C THR A 81 3.96 20.49 -9.90
N PRO A 82 3.09 20.84 -10.86
CA PRO A 82 1.85 20.11 -11.10
C PRO A 82 2.11 18.62 -11.28
N ARG A 83 1.23 17.79 -10.73
CA ARG A 83 1.34 16.34 -10.94
C ARG A 83 0.99 16.02 -12.38
N ILE A 84 1.81 15.20 -13.01
CA ILE A 84 1.54 14.68 -14.35
C ILE A 84 0.29 13.80 -14.25
N GLN A 85 -0.75 14.19 -14.97
CA GLN A 85 -1.96 13.39 -15.10
C GLN A 85 -2.54 13.54 -16.51
N PHE A 86 -2.79 12.41 -17.16
CA PHE A 86 -3.40 12.33 -18.48
C PHE A 86 -4.25 11.07 -18.60
N SER A 87 -5.11 11.03 -19.62
CA SER A 87 -6.00 9.89 -19.88
C SER A 87 -5.21 8.62 -20.20
N GLY A 88 -5.62 7.49 -19.62
CA GLY A 88 -4.96 6.19 -19.79
C GLY A 88 -3.61 6.05 -19.07
N ALA A 89 -3.23 7.01 -18.23
CA ALA A 89 -1.97 6.96 -17.51
C ALA A 89 -1.98 5.87 -16.43
N LEU A 90 -0.84 5.21 -16.25
CA LEU A 90 -0.60 4.17 -15.26
C LEU A 90 0.34 4.69 -14.17
N TYR A 91 0.04 4.41 -12.91
CA TYR A 91 0.78 4.94 -11.77
C TYR A 91 1.11 3.89 -10.71
N HIS A 92 2.31 4.01 -10.15
CA HIS A 92 2.60 3.51 -8.80
C HIS A 92 2.30 4.61 -7.79
N VAL A 93 1.26 4.40 -6.98
CA VAL A 93 0.83 5.35 -5.95
C VAL A 93 1.32 4.90 -4.59
N THR A 94 1.87 5.83 -3.81
CA THR A 94 2.31 5.58 -2.44
C THR A 94 1.79 6.64 -1.48
N THR A 95 1.33 6.22 -0.30
CA THR A 95 0.91 7.15 0.76
C THR A 95 1.42 6.63 2.11
N ARG A 96 1.99 7.51 2.93
CA ARG A 96 2.59 7.15 4.23
C ARG A 96 2.02 7.99 5.37
N GLY A 97 1.94 7.38 6.54
CA GLY A 97 1.53 8.01 7.79
C GLY A 97 2.48 9.12 8.22
N ASN A 98 1.93 10.13 8.88
CA ASN A 98 2.69 11.24 9.41
C ASN A 98 3.72 10.73 10.43
N ALA A 99 4.94 11.26 10.38
CA ALA A 99 6.07 10.76 11.18
C ALA A 99 6.29 9.22 11.10
N LYS A 100 5.97 8.61 9.94
CA LYS A 100 6.00 7.15 9.72
C LYS A 100 5.11 6.34 10.69
N GLN A 101 4.18 7.00 11.38
CA GLN A 101 3.24 6.37 12.30
C GLN A 101 2.28 5.44 11.57
N ARG A 102 1.74 4.47 12.30
CA ARG A 102 0.68 3.60 11.79
C ARG A 102 -0.57 4.41 11.46
N VAL A 103 -1.12 4.11 10.28
CA VAL A 103 -2.41 4.58 9.78
C VAL A 103 -3.47 3.48 9.86
N CYS A 104 -3.08 2.22 10.10
CA CYS A 104 -3.95 1.12 10.51
C CYS A 104 -3.43 0.55 11.84
N LEU A 105 -4.25 0.60 12.88
CA LEU A 105 -3.92 0.11 14.22
C LEU A 105 -4.46 -1.30 14.48
N ASP A 106 -5.57 -1.65 13.83
CA ASP A 106 -6.23 -2.95 13.90
C ASP A 106 -6.82 -3.36 12.54
N ASP A 107 -7.36 -4.58 12.48
CA ASP A 107 -7.95 -5.15 11.26
C ASP A 107 -9.12 -4.30 10.73
N TRP A 108 -9.89 -3.64 11.60
CA TRP A 108 -10.98 -2.76 11.20
C TRP A 108 -10.50 -1.52 10.44
N ASP A 109 -9.30 -1.02 10.75
CA ASP A 109 -8.70 0.06 9.98
C ASP A 109 -8.26 -0.42 8.60
N PHE A 110 -7.67 -1.61 8.51
CA PHE A 110 -7.30 -2.19 7.22
C PHE A 110 -8.53 -2.42 6.34
N VAL A 111 -9.58 -3.05 6.87
CA VAL A 111 -10.86 -3.23 6.17
C VAL A 111 -11.39 -1.87 5.70
N ALA A 112 -11.45 -0.88 6.59
CA ALA A 112 -11.96 0.44 6.23
C ALA A 112 -11.13 1.13 5.13
N LEU A 113 -9.82 0.94 5.12
CA LEU A 113 -8.95 1.51 4.10
C LEU A 113 -9.12 0.78 2.76
N VAL A 114 -9.16 -0.55 2.76
CA VAL A 114 -9.41 -1.36 1.54
C VAL A 114 -10.79 -1.03 0.95
N THR A 115 -11.83 -0.93 1.78
CA THR A 115 -13.17 -0.50 1.35
C THR A 115 -13.11 0.90 0.73
N ARG A 116 -12.40 1.85 1.35
CA ARG A 116 -12.28 3.20 0.81
C ARG A 116 -11.51 3.26 -0.51
N ILE A 117 -10.49 2.41 -0.66
CA ILE A 117 -9.77 2.24 -1.93
C ILE A 117 -10.76 1.76 -2.99
N GLY A 118 -11.51 0.69 -2.74
CA GLY A 118 -12.51 0.15 -3.66
C GLY A 118 -13.57 1.17 -4.07
N GLU A 119 -14.15 1.89 -3.10
CA GLU A 119 -15.11 2.98 -3.37
C GLU A 119 -14.51 4.08 -4.26
N THR A 120 -13.23 4.42 -4.05
CA THR A 120 -12.55 5.45 -4.84
C THR A 120 -12.28 4.94 -6.26
N VAL A 121 -11.79 3.70 -6.39
CA VAL A 121 -11.53 3.05 -7.68
C VAL A 121 -12.80 3.04 -8.52
N MET A 122 -13.92 2.58 -7.97
CA MET A 122 -15.20 2.56 -8.67
C MET A 122 -15.73 3.96 -8.99
N ARG A 123 -15.66 4.90 -8.04
CA ARG A 123 -16.17 6.27 -8.21
C ARG A 123 -15.47 7.03 -9.33
N TYR A 124 -14.17 6.82 -9.51
CA TYR A 124 -13.35 7.55 -10.48
C TYR A 124 -13.01 6.71 -11.72
N GLY A 125 -13.59 5.52 -11.84
CA GLY A 125 -13.37 4.61 -12.97
C GLY A 125 -11.91 4.14 -13.08
N TRP A 126 -11.17 4.07 -11.98
CA TRP A 126 -9.79 3.58 -12.03
C TRP A 126 -9.77 2.08 -12.29
N VAL A 127 -8.70 1.62 -12.91
CA VAL A 127 -8.38 0.20 -13.05
C VAL A 127 -7.29 -0.10 -12.04
N CYS A 128 -7.62 -0.78 -10.94
CA CYS A 128 -6.65 -1.15 -9.92
C CYS A 128 -6.08 -2.54 -10.22
N HIS A 129 -4.78 -2.63 -10.48
CA HIS A 129 -4.11 -3.88 -10.80
C HIS A 129 -3.59 -4.60 -9.55
N SER A 130 -3.05 -3.85 -8.59
CA SER A 130 -2.56 -4.42 -7.34
C SER A 130 -2.53 -3.39 -6.20
N TYR A 131 -2.61 -3.88 -4.97
CA TYR A 131 -2.52 -3.06 -3.77
C TYR A 131 -1.80 -3.79 -2.63
N CYS A 132 -1.19 -3.05 -1.71
CA CYS A 132 -0.68 -3.58 -0.45
C CYS A 132 -0.69 -2.51 0.64
N LEU A 133 -1.23 -2.83 1.81
CA LEU A 133 -1.29 -1.98 3.01
C LEU A 133 -0.34 -2.56 4.05
N LEU A 134 0.57 -1.74 4.60
CA LEU A 134 1.65 -2.19 5.50
C LEU A 134 1.46 -1.67 6.94
N GLY A 135 0.29 -1.10 7.23
CA GLY A 135 -0.06 -0.53 8.52
C GLY A 135 0.37 0.93 8.70
N ASN A 136 1.53 1.36 8.19
CA ASN A 136 1.94 2.78 8.21
C ASN A 136 2.02 3.44 6.83
N HIS A 137 1.85 2.66 5.75
CA HIS A 137 1.74 3.16 4.38
C HIS A 137 1.00 2.14 3.53
N PHE A 138 0.62 2.56 2.32
CA PHE A 138 0.07 1.67 1.32
C PHE A 138 0.62 2.00 -0.07
N HIS A 139 0.61 0.99 -0.93
CA HIS A 139 0.99 1.06 -2.34
C HIS A 139 -0.18 0.62 -3.22
N LEU A 140 -0.38 1.29 -4.35
CA LEU A 140 -1.33 0.90 -5.40
C LEU A 140 -0.64 0.92 -6.77
N SER A 141 -1.01 -0.02 -7.63
CA SER A 141 -0.79 0.07 -9.09
C SER A 141 -2.14 0.34 -9.74
N VAL A 142 -2.31 1.53 -10.32
CA VAL A 142 -3.60 1.98 -10.87
C VAL A 142 -3.44 2.63 -12.23
N ALA A 143 -4.30 2.28 -13.19
CA ALA A 143 -4.50 3.05 -14.41
C ALA A 143 -5.71 3.97 -14.25
N THR A 144 -5.61 5.20 -14.75
CA THR A 144 -6.70 6.18 -14.71
C THR A 144 -7.15 6.49 -16.15
N PRO A 145 -8.32 5.99 -16.59
CA PRO A 145 -8.87 6.29 -17.92
C PRO A 145 -9.02 7.78 -18.15
N GLU A 146 -9.34 8.55 -17.12
CA GLU A 146 -9.35 10.02 -17.15
C GLU A 146 -8.21 10.60 -16.30
N ALA A 147 -7.84 11.86 -16.53
CA ALA A 147 -6.83 12.59 -15.76
C ALA A 147 -7.32 13.00 -14.34
N ASN A 148 -7.84 12.04 -13.56
CA ASN A 148 -8.58 12.29 -12.32
C ASN A 148 -7.89 11.71 -11.05
N LEU A 149 -6.64 11.23 -11.15
CA LEU A 149 -5.87 10.66 -10.04
C LEU A 149 -5.84 11.58 -8.81
N ALA A 150 -5.52 12.86 -9.01
CA ALA A 150 -5.46 13.82 -7.90
C ALA A 150 -6.80 14.04 -7.20
N LYS A 151 -7.90 14.03 -7.96
CA LYS A 151 -9.25 14.18 -7.42
C LYS A 151 -9.62 12.96 -6.58
N GLY A 152 -9.36 11.75 -7.06
CA GLY A 152 -9.64 10.52 -6.31
C GLY A 152 -8.77 10.37 -5.06
N MET A 153 -7.47 10.62 -5.17
CA MET A 153 -6.57 10.53 -4.00
C MET A 153 -6.89 11.57 -2.91
N ARG A 154 -7.40 12.75 -3.28
CA ARG A 154 -7.89 13.75 -2.31
C ARG A 154 -9.04 13.19 -1.49
N ILE A 155 -10.00 12.52 -2.14
CA ILE A 155 -11.14 11.91 -1.46
C ILE A 155 -10.72 10.69 -0.66
N LEU A 156 -9.93 9.78 -1.23
CA LEU A 156 -9.42 8.58 -0.56
C LEU A 156 -8.69 8.94 0.75
N ASN A 157 -7.64 9.75 0.66
CA ASN A 157 -6.81 10.08 1.83
C ASN A 157 -7.58 10.98 2.81
N GLY A 158 -8.35 11.95 2.31
CA GLY A 158 -9.09 12.89 3.16
C GLY A 158 -10.19 12.20 3.98
N SER A 159 -11.03 11.41 3.32
CA SER A 159 -12.14 10.71 4.00
C SER A 159 -11.62 9.65 4.99
N TYR A 160 -10.55 8.92 4.63
CA TYR A 160 -9.92 7.98 5.54
C TYR A 160 -9.32 8.68 6.76
N ALA A 161 -8.56 9.76 6.57
CA ALA A 161 -7.97 10.52 7.66
C ALA A 161 -9.02 11.07 8.63
N GLN A 162 -10.13 11.60 8.10
CA GLN A 162 -11.26 12.05 8.93
C GLN A 162 -11.88 10.91 9.72
N ARG A 163 -12.12 9.75 9.09
CA ARG A 163 -12.62 8.56 9.80
C ARG A 163 -11.66 8.13 10.91
N PHE A 164 -10.38 8.01 10.60
CA PHE A 164 -9.34 7.57 11.54
C PHE A 164 -9.26 8.51 12.75
N ASN A 165 -9.23 9.83 12.50
CA ASN A 165 -9.21 10.83 13.56
C ASN A 165 -10.46 10.76 14.44
N ARG A 166 -11.67 10.63 13.87
CA ARG A 166 -12.89 10.46 14.66
C ARG A 166 -12.89 9.19 15.50
N ARG A 167 -12.38 8.08 14.95
CA ARG A 167 -12.37 6.77 15.63
C ARG A 167 -11.45 6.78 16.85
N TYR A 168 -10.30 7.45 16.74
CA TYR A 168 -9.25 7.44 17.76
C TYR A 168 -9.15 8.73 18.56
N ASP A 169 -10.15 9.62 18.45
CA ASP A 169 -10.17 10.94 19.09
C ASP A 169 -8.86 11.73 18.87
N ARG A 170 -8.37 11.71 17.62
CA ARG A 170 -7.12 12.38 17.23
C ARG A 170 -7.39 13.66 16.46
N VAL A 171 -6.47 14.60 16.60
CA VAL A 171 -6.42 15.83 15.79
C VAL A 171 -5.15 15.86 14.93
N GLY A 172 -5.21 16.61 13.83
CA GLY A 172 -4.08 16.82 12.93
C GLY A 172 -3.95 15.80 11.80
N HIS A 173 -2.75 15.75 11.21
CA HIS A 173 -2.47 14.97 10.00
C HIS A 173 -2.25 13.48 10.28
N VAL A 174 -3.05 12.64 9.62
CA VAL A 174 -2.86 11.17 9.61
C VAL A 174 -1.76 10.77 8.63
N PHE A 175 -1.75 11.37 7.44
CA PHE A 175 -0.73 11.14 6.41
C PHE A 175 0.32 12.25 6.43
N GLN A 176 1.58 11.91 6.13
CA GLN A 176 2.72 12.85 6.18
C GLN A 176 2.59 14.01 5.18
N GLY A 177 1.72 13.86 4.18
CA GLY A 177 1.46 14.88 3.19
C GLY A 177 0.77 14.31 1.97
N ARG A 178 1.12 14.88 0.84
CA ARG A 178 0.67 14.46 -0.48
C ARG A 178 1.09 13.02 -0.78
N TYR A 179 0.21 12.26 -1.44
CA TYR A 179 0.58 10.98 -2.04
C TYR A 179 1.71 11.16 -3.06
N GLY A 180 2.59 10.17 -3.15
CA GLY A 180 3.54 9.98 -4.25
C GLY A 180 2.85 9.27 -5.41
N ALA A 181 3.17 9.67 -6.63
CA ALA A 181 2.71 9.02 -7.85
C ALA A 181 3.84 9.02 -8.86
N GLU A 182 4.31 7.83 -9.20
CA GLU A 182 5.30 7.59 -10.23
C GLU A 182 4.58 7.09 -11.49
N LEU A 183 4.86 7.71 -12.64
CA LEU A 183 4.25 7.34 -13.92
C LEU A 183 4.95 6.10 -14.48
N LEU A 184 4.17 5.05 -14.74
CA LEU A 184 4.66 3.83 -15.36
C LEU A 184 4.51 3.95 -16.88
N ARG A 185 5.63 3.95 -17.60
CA ARG A 185 5.65 4.23 -19.04
C ARG A 185 5.33 3.01 -19.91
N ARG A 186 5.57 1.82 -19.39
CA ARG A 186 5.42 0.56 -20.14
C ARG A 186 4.75 -0.51 -19.29
N HIS A 187 4.15 -1.49 -19.94
CA HIS A 187 3.48 -2.60 -19.26
C HIS A 187 4.46 -3.46 -18.45
N GLU A 188 5.72 -3.62 -18.88
CA GLU A 188 6.72 -4.37 -18.10
C GLU A 188 7.01 -3.67 -16.76
N HIS A 189 6.99 -2.34 -16.73
CA HIS A 189 7.12 -1.58 -15.49
C HIS A 189 5.94 -1.83 -14.54
N MET A 190 4.74 -2.03 -15.08
CA MET A 190 3.57 -2.42 -14.28
C MET A 190 3.79 -3.76 -13.58
N LEU A 191 4.31 -4.76 -14.30
CA LEU A 191 4.55 -6.10 -13.76
C LEU A 191 5.58 -6.04 -12.63
N GLU A 192 6.68 -5.34 -12.85
CA GLU A 192 7.72 -5.13 -11.84
C GLU A 192 7.20 -4.40 -10.59
N VAL A 193 6.39 -3.36 -10.79
CA VAL A 193 5.72 -2.67 -9.68
C VAL A 193 4.76 -3.60 -8.95
N SER A 194 4.02 -4.46 -9.66
CA SER A 194 3.13 -5.42 -9.02
C SER A 194 3.89 -6.44 -8.18
N ARG A 195 5.02 -6.96 -8.69
CA ARG A 195 5.95 -7.81 -7.94
C ARG A 195 6.51 -7.10 -6.71
N TYR A 196 6.93 -5.85 -6.86
CA TYR A 196 7.37 -5.01 -5.75
C TYR A 196 6.29 -4.86 -4.67
N ILE A 197 5.04 -4.60 -5.08
CA ILE A 197 3.89 -4.43 -4.17
C ILE A 197 3.62 -5.73 -3.41
N ALA A 198 3.59 -6.87 -4.11
CA ALA A 198 3.38 -8.19 -3.50
C ALA A 198 4.46 -8.55 -2.49
N LEU A 199 5.73 -8.24 -2.78
CA LEU A 199 6.87 -8.55 -1.91
C LEU A 199 7.09 -7.52 -0.78
N ASN A 200 6.35 -6.42 -0.76
CA ASN A 200 6.58 -5.35 0.20
C ASN A 200 6.42 -5.78 1.68
N PRO A 201 5.40 -6.58 2.06
CA PRO A 201 5.28 -7.10 3.42
C PRO A 201 6.49 -7.90 3.87
N VAL A 202 7.08 -8.70 2.96
CA VAL A 202 8.30 -9.47 3.24
C VAL A 202 9.51 -8.56 3.40
N ARG A 203 9.68 -7.60 2.49
CA ARG A 203 10.75 -6.58 2.58
C ARG A 203 10.67 -5.74 3.85
N ALA A 204 9.45 -5.49 4.34
CA ALA A 204 9.21 -4.77 5.59
C ALA A 204 9.39 -5.66 6.84
N GLY A 205 9.66 -6.96 6.68
CA GLY A 205 9.82 -7.91 7.78
C GLY A 205 8.51 -8.21 8.53
N ILE A 206 7.37 -8.00 7.88
CA ILE A 206 6.03 -8.21 8.46
C ILE A 206 5.64 -9.69 8.41
N CYS A 207 5.99 -10.37 7.31
CA CYS A 207 5.74 -11.79 7.12
C CYS A 207 6.90 -12.46 6.36
N LEU A 208 6.97 -13.79 6.41
CA LEU A 208 8.01 -14.57 5.71
C LEU A 208 7.72 -14.78 4.23
N ARG A 209 6.44 -14.73 3.86
CA ARG A 209 5.94 -15.01 2.51
C ARG A 209 4.80 -14.06 2.15
N PRO A 210 4.68 -13.66 0.88
CA PRO A 210 3.66 -12.70 0.46
C PRO A 210 2.22 -13.21 0.66
N GLU A 211 1.97 -14.53 0.58
CA GLU A 211 0.65 -15.13 0.83
C GLU A 211 0.21 -15.03 2.31
N LEU A 212 1.13 -14.77 3.23
CA LEU A 212 0.84 -14.67 4.65
C LEU A 212 0.36 -13.27 5.06
N TRP A 213 0.29 -12.32 4.12
CA TRP A 213 -0.16 -10.96 4.40
C TRP A 213 -1.53 -10.69 3.77
N PRO A 214 -2.63 -10.70 4.56
CA PRO A 214 -3.99 -10.61 4.03
C PRO A 214 -4.35 -9.21 3.51
N TRP A 215 -3.55 -8.19 3.83
CA TRP A 215 -3.81 -6.80 3.44
C TRP A 215 -3.10 -6.43 2.13
N SER A 216 -3.00 -7.39 1.21
CA SER A 216 -2.42 -7.28 -0.12
C SER A 216 -3.32 -7.95 -1.14
N SER A 217 -3.30 -7.47 -2.38
CA SER A 217 -4.01 -8.11 -3.49
C SER A 217 -3.40 -9.46 -3.89
N TYR A 218 -2.21 -9.81 -3.40
CA TYR A 218 -1.44 -10.94 -3.91
C TYR A 218 -2.19 -12.27 -3.86
N CYS A 219 -2.82 -12.63 -2.73
CA CYS A 219 -3.60 -13.86 -2.60
C CYS A 219 -4.72 -13.95 -3.64
N ALA A 220 -5.43 -12.84 -3.88
CA ALA A 220 -6.44 -12.76 -4.92
C ALA A 220 -5.84 -12.90 -6.33
N THR A 221 -4.68 -12.30 -6.58
CA THR A 221 -3.99 -12.38 -7.87
C THR A 221 -3.53 -13.81 -8.21
N ILE A 222 -3.11 -14.60 -7.22
CA ILE A 222 -2.68 -15.99 -7.43
C ILE A 222 -3.82 -17.01 -7.26
N GLY A 223 -5.06 -16.56 -7.05
CA GLY A 223 -6.24 -17.43 -6.95
C GLY A 223 -6.40 -18.16 -5.62
N LEU A 224 -5.76 -17.71 -4.53
CA LEU A 224 -6.01 -18.21 -3.18
C LEU A 224 -7.23 -17.57 -2.51
N GLU A 225 -7.63 -16.40 -2.99
CA GLU A 225 -8.79 -15.66 -2.52
C GLU A 225 -9.60 -15.11 -3.72
N GLU A 226 -10.89 -14.89 -3.52
CA GLU A 226 -11.72 -14.26 -4.53
C GLU A 226 -11.35 -12.77 -4.67
N PRO A 227 -11.06 -12.26 -5.89
CA PRO A 227 -10.75 -10.85 -6.06
C PRO A 227 -11.96 -9.98 -5.76
N PRO A 228 -11.80 -8.84 -5.05
CA PRO A 228 -12.88 -7.90 -4.91
C PRO A 228 -13.28 -7.34 -6.28
N PRO A 229 -14.55 -6.99 -6.54
CA PRO A 229 -15.05 -6.63 -7.87
C PRO A 229 -14.35 -5.43 -8.55
N TRP A 230 -13.65 -4.60 -7.78
CA TRP A 230 -12.92 -3.43 -8.27
C TRP A 230 -11.44 -3.70 -8.59
N LEU A 231 -10.94 -4.92 -8.32
CA LEU A 231 -9.57 -5.32 -8.59
C LEU A 231 -9.49 -6.02 -9.96
N ALA A 232 -8.74 -5.41 -10.89
CA ALA A 232 -8.56 -5.90 -12.25
C ALA A 232 -7.42 -6.93 -12.33
N VAL A 233 -7.62 -8.09 -11.71
CA VAL A 233 -6.67 -9.21 -11.73
C VAL A 233 -6.42 -9.69 -13.16
N ASP A 234 -7.46 -9.81 -13.98
CA ASP A 234 -7.32 -10.31 -15.36
C ASP A 234 -6.40 -9.42 -16.21
N ALA A 235 -6.51 -8.10 -16.06
CA ALA A 235 -5.64 -7.16 -16.77
C ALA A 235 -4.16 -7.27 -16.34
N LEU A 236 -3.90 -7.59 -15.07
CA LEU A 236 -2.56 -7.84 -14.57
C LEU A 236 -2.02 -9.19 -15.05
N LEU A 237 -2.88 -10.21 -15.13
CA LEU A 237 -2.51 -11.58 -15.47
C LEU A 237 -2.42 -11.84 -16.98
N ALA A 238 -3.08 -11.04 -17.82
CA ALA A 238 -3.12 -11.21 -19.27
C ALA A 238 -1.74 -11.43 -19.93
N PRO A 239 -0.65 -10.74 -19.53
CA PRO A 239 0.67 -10.98 -20.12
C PRO A 239 1.29 -12.35 -19.82
N PHE A 240 0.79 -13.07 -18.80
CA PHE A 240 1.39 -14.33 -18.35
C PHE A 240 0.84 -15.54 -19.10
N SER A 241 -0.46 -15.55 -19.44
CA SER A 241 -1.12 -16.59 -20.25
C SER A 241 -2.57 -16.23 -20.57
N ASP A 242 -3.10 -16.80 -21.66
CA ASP A 242 -4.54 -16.72 -22.01
C ASP A 242 -5.47 -17.47 -21.04
N GLY A 243 -4.95 -18.39 -20.22
CA GLY A 243 -5.75 -19.15 -19.25
C GLY A 243 -5.60 -18.60 -17.84
N PRO A 244 -6.68 -18.21 -17.12
CA PRO A 244 -6.59 -17.51 -15.84
C PRO A 244 -5.78 -18.27 -14.79
N THR A 245 -6.03 -19.58 -14.64
CA THR A 245 -5.28 -20.44 -13.70
C THR A 245 -3.79 -20.49 -14.03
N ARG A 246 -3.46 -20.66 -15.32
CA ARG A 246 -2.07 -20.74 -15.78
C ARG A 246 -1.35 -19.40 -15.66
N ALA A 247 -2.07 -18.30 -15.89
CA ALA A 247 -1.57 -16.95 -15.71
C ALA A 247 -1.27 -16.65 -14.24
N ALA A 248 -2.17 -17.02 -13.32
CA ALA A 248 -1.97 -16.90 -11.88
C ALA A 248 -0.74 -17.67 -11.39
N VAL A 249 -0.55 -18.92 -11.84
CA VAL A 249 0.65 -19.72 -11.51
C VAL A 249 1.92 -19.07 -12.02
N ARG A 250 1.93 -18.58 -13.27
CA ARG A 250 3.10 -17.91 -13.86
C ARG A 250 3.41 -16.58 -13.18
N TYR A 251 2.41 -15.81 -12.79
CA TYR A 251 2.58 -14.62 -11.97
C TYR A 251 3.14 -14.96 -10.58
N GLY A 252 2.64 -16.02 -9.94
CA GLY A 252 3.19 -16.53 -8.69
C GLY A 252 4.68 -16.88 -8.80
N ASN A 253 5.07 -17.60 -9.85
CA ASN A 253 6.50 -17.89 -10.13
C ASN A 253 7.33 -16.61 -10.33
N PHE A 254 6.80 -15.63 -11.06
CA PHE A 254 7.47 -14.33 -11.24
C PHE A 254 7.69 -13.59 -9.92
N VAL A 255 6.73 -13.67 -8.98
CA VAL A 255 6.89 -13.11 -7.63
C VAL A 255 7.87 -13.92 -6.79
N GLU A 256 7.85 -15.26 -6.87
CA GLU A 256 8.81 -16.13 -6.18
C GLU A 256 10.24 -15.91 -6.64
N ASP A 257 10.47 -15.65 -7.94
CA ASP A 257 11.80 -15.30 -8.45
C ASP A 257 12.31 -14.00 -7.79
N GLY A 258 11.43 -13.00 -7.65
CA GLY A 258 11.76 -11.79 -6.90
C GLY A 258 12.00 -12.02 -5.41
N LEU A 259 11.34 -13.00 -4.79
CA LEU A 259 11.59 -13.40 -3.40
C LEU A 259 12.99 -14.02 -3.24
N ARG A 260 13.42 -14.84 -4.20
CA ARG A 260 14.77 -15.45 -4.22
C ARG A 260 15.87 -14.39 -4.39
N GLU A 261 15.64 -13.38 -5.23
CA GLU A 261 16.55 -12.24 -5.40
C GLU A 261 16.77 -11.47 -4.09
N LEU A 262 15.78 -11.46 -3.18
CA LEU A 262 15.91 -10.84 -1.85
C LEU A 262 16.75 -11.68 -0.86
N GLY A 263 17.23 -12.85 -1.26
CA GLY A 263 18.00 -13.75 -0.39
C GLY A 263 17.16 -14.44 0.69
N VAL A 264 15.83 -14.33 0.61
CA VAL A 264 14.90 -15.05 1.50
C VAL A 264 14.78 -16.48 0.97
N ARG A 265 15.47 -17.43 1.62
CA ARG A 265 15.34 -18.85 1.26
C ARG A 265 13.90 -19.28 1.55
N SER A 266 13.23 -19.80 0.54
CA SER A 266 11.94 -20.48 0.69
C SER A 266 12.13 -21.67 1.63
N GLY A 267 11.68 -21.53 2.89
CA GLY A 267 11.42 -22.69 3.72
C GLY A 267 10.41 -23.55 2.99
N SER A 268 10.78 -24.79 2.67
CA SER A 268 9.97 -25.77 1.95
C SER A 268 8.56 -25.86 2.54
N ALA A 269 7.60 -25.19 1.91
CA ALA A 269 6.20 -25.59 1.94
C ALA A 269 6.04 -26.59 0.79
N ARG A 270 5.84 -27.86 1.15
CA ARG A 270 5.64 -28.96 0.21
C ARG A 270 4.58 -28.59 -0.83
N SER A 271 4.87 -28.97 -2.07
CA SER A 271 3.96 -28.97 -3.21
C SER A 271 2.56 -29.43 -2.80
N VAL A 272 1.56 -28.61 -3.14
CA VAL A 272 0.16 -29.04 -3.15
C VAL A 272 -0.04 -29.85 -4.42
N ASP A 273 0.43 -31.10 -4.40
CA ASP A 273 -0.06 -32.15 -5.29
C ASP A 273 -1.27 -32.79 -4.59
N LEU A 274 -2.47 -32.34 -4.92
CA LEU A 274 -3.72 -33.00 -4.50
C LEU A 274 -4.92 -32.56 -5.34
N VAL A 275 -4.91 -32.91 -6.63
CA VAL A 275 -6.13 -33.30 -7.36
C VAL A 275 -5.78 -34.40 -8.36
N GLN A 276 -5.70 -35.64 -7.88
CA GLN A 276 -6.04 -36.83 -8.68
C GLN A 276 -6.28 -38.02 -7.75
N GLY A 277 -7.54 -38.46 -7.72
CA GLY A 277 -8.03 -39.61 -6.97
C GLY A 277 -9.44 -39.32 -6.47
N HIS A 278 -10.48 -40.10 -6.73
CA HIS A 278 -10.63 -41.45 -7.23
C HIS A 278 -12.00 -41.57 -7.90
N GLY A 279 -12.10 -42.37 -8.96
CA GLY A 279 -13.36 -42.72 -9.60
C GLY A 279 -13.24 -44.06 -10.34
N ARG A 280 -12.78 -45.10 -9.66
CA ARG A 280 -12.99 -46.49 -10.10
C ARG A 280 -14.05 -47.10 -9.19
N ALA A 281 -15.25 -47.24 -9.73
CA ALA A 281 -16.30 -48.06 -9.14
C ALA A 281 -16.04 -49.52 -9.53
N ASP A 282 -15.87 -50.37 -8.52
CA ASP A 282 -15.85 -51.82 -8.66
C ASP A 282 -17.24 -52.35 -9.03
N SER A 283 -17.32 -53.08 -10.14
CA SER A 283 -18.46 -53.93 -10.50
C SER A 283 -18.39 -55.25 -9.73
N PRO A 284 -19.46 -55.69 -9.04
CA PRO A 284 -19.51 -57.03 -8.48
C PRO A 284 -19.80 -58.07 -9.58
N ARG A 285 -18.87 -59.01 -9.73
CA ARG A 285 -18.99 -60.21 -10.57
C ARG A 285 -20.15 -61.10 -10.09
N THR A 286 -21.16 -61.26 -10.93
CA THR A 286 -22.12 -62.38 -10.85
C THR A 286 -21.51 -63.63 -11.50
N ARG A 287 -21.40 -64.72 -10.73
CA ARG A 287 -21.07 -66.07 -11.27
C ARG A 287 -22.35 -66.74 -11.80
N PRO A 288 -22.26 -67.56 -12.87
CA PRO A 288 -23.40 -68.29 -13.40
C PRO A 288 -23.64 -69.57 -12.59
N ARG A 289 -24.92 -69.90 -12.35
CA ARG A 289 -25.36 -71.26 -11.99
C ARG A 289 -26.39 -71.70 -13.01
N THR A 290 -26.00 -72.67 -13.82
CA THR A 290 -26.88 -73.55 -14.61
C THR A 290 -27.59 -74.55 -13.68
N ARG A 291 -28.93 -74.67 -13.78
CA ARG A 291 -29.63 -75.96 -13.65
C ARG A 291 -31.03 -75.92 -14.28
N PHE A 292 -31.32 -77.02 -14.97
CA PHE A 292 -32.54 -77.47 -15.66
C PHE A 292 -33.80 -77.65 -14.77
N GLU A 293 -34.92 -77.92 -15.47
CA GLU A 293 -36.27 -78.40 -15.04
C GLU A 293 -37.30 -77.28 -14.76
N ARG A 294 -38.49 -77.20 -15.37
CA ARG A 294 -39.35 -78.06 -16.23
C ARG A 294 -40.04 -77.21 -17.29
#